data_AF-A0A836QM46-F1
#
_entry.id   AF-A0A836QM46-F1
#
_cell.length_a   1.000
_cell.length_b   1.000
_cell.length_c   1.000
_cell.angle_alpha   90.00
_cell.angle_beta   90.00
_cell.angle_gamma   90.00
#
_symmetry.space_group_name_H-M   'P 1'
#
loop_
_entity.id
_entity.type
_entity.pdbx_description
1 polymer ?
#
loop_
_entity_poly.entity_id
_entity_poly.type
_entity_poly.pdbx_seq_one_letter_code
_entity_poly.pdbx_strand_id
1 'polypeptide(L)'
;PGSRLCWGFSAGLSQRGHVQRRGFPRAARKPALRLLKSMGLVAVSTLLGGALTGFTAPAPDAIQERWPGAAHGGMVLAIDLEQVVGGNLFRTEADRYSRDFRANYAPIPGTGAAWLPGATEDQRMAQYRREGIRFGEGEQNAARALHEHFGVPLPWN
;
A
#
# COMPACT_ATOMS: atom_id res chain seq x y z
N PRO A 1 26.26 1.83 2.91
CA PRO A 1 25.84 2.46 1.65
C PRO A 1 24.30 2.45 1.49
N GLY A 2 23.67 3.53 1.97
CA GLY A 2 22.36 4.09 1.61
C GLY A 2 21.17 3.16 1.39
N SER A 3 20.47 2.78 2.47
CA SER A 3 19.11 2.22 2.37
C SER A 3 18.09 3.35 2.19
N ARG A 4 17.65 3.62 0.96
CA ARG A 4 16.49 4.48 0.65
C ARG A 4 15.22 3.64 0.76
N LEU A 5 14.30 4.05 1.63
CA LEU A 5 12.95 3.46 1.71
C LEU A 5 11.99 4.34 0.89
N CYS A 6 11.52 3.81 -0.24
CA CYS A 6 10.44 4.40 -1.03
C CYS A 6 9.13 3.66 -0.70
N TRP A 7 8.11 4.39 -0.26
CA TRP A 7 6.75 3.88 -0.12
C TRP A 7 5.86 4.59 -1.14
N GLY A 8 5.18 3.83 -1.99
CA GLY A 8 4.16 4.32 -2.93
C GLY A 8 2.80 3.72 -2.58
N PHE A 9 1.75 4.56 -2.52
CA PHE A 9 0.38 4.15 -2.26
C PHE A 9 -0.49 4.52 -3.47
N SER A 10 -1.25 3.57 -4.00
CA SER A 10 -2.21 3.79 -5.09
C SER A 10 -3.57 3.23 -4.67
N ALA A 11 -4.62 4.05 -4.75
CA ALA A 11 -5.98 3.67 -4.38
C ALA A 11 -6.88 3.75 -5.63
N GLY A 12 -7.23 2.58 -6.17
CA GLY A 12 -8.25 2.45 -7.23
C GLY A 12 -9.65 2.31 -6.62
N LEU A 13 -10.60 3.15 -7.05
CA LEU A 13 -12.02 2.97 -6.77
C LEU A 13 -12.73 2.36 -7.99
N SER A 14 -13.31 1.18 -7.81
CA SER A 14 -14.37 0.64 -8.67
C SER A 14 -15.52 0.19 -7.77
N GLN A 15 -16.67 0.85 -7.87
CA GLN A 15 -17.88 0.51 -7.13
C GLN A 15 -18.93 -0.10 -8.06
N ARG A 16 -19.27 -1.38 -7.85
CA ARG A 16 -20.60 -1.94 -8.11
C ARG A 16 -20.95 -2.92 -6.99
N GLY A 17 -22.14 -2.73 -6.41
CA GLY A 17 -22.49 -3.25 -5.09
C GLY A 17 -23.32 -4.54 -5.07
N HIS A 18 -23.61 -4.97 -3.84
CA HIS A 18 -24.88 -5.54 -3.34
C HIS A 18 -24.65 -5.89 -1.85
N VAL A 19 -25.16 -5.09 -0.91
CA VAL A 19 -25.03 -5.35 0.53
C VAL A 19 -26.30 -6.01 1.05
N GLN A 20 -26.23 -7.32 1.26
CA GLN A 20 -27.25 -8.12 1.92
C GLN A 20 -27.17 -7.91 3.44
N ARG A 21 -28.26 -7.40 4.04
CA ARG A 21 -28.35 -7.09 5.47
C ARG A 21 -28.42 -8.38 6.31
N ARG A 22 -27.36 -8.71 7.04
CA ARG A 22 -27.43 -9.56 8.24
C ARG A 22 -26.92 -8.77 9.46
N GLY A 23 -27.69 -8.85 10.55
CA GLY A 23 -27.57 -7.98 11.71
C GLY A 23 -26.21 -8.06 12.40
N PHE A 24 -25.58 -6.91 12.61
CA PHE A 24 -24.42 -6.73 13.48
C PHE A 24 -24.87 -6.20 14.86
N PRO A 25 -24.35 -6.72 15.98
CA PRO A 25 -24.70 -6.30 17.32
C PRO A 25 -24.34 -4.83 17.61
N ARG A 26 -25.12 -4.20 18.51
CA ARG A 26 -25.19 -2.75 18.85
C ARG A 26 -23.90 -2.07 19.38
N ALA A 27 -22.71 -2.67 19.25
CA ALA A 27 -21.46 -2.12 19.79
C ALA A 27 -20.69 -1.15 18.85
N ALA A 28 -21.28 -0.73 17.73
CA ALA A 28 -20.60 0.06 16.69
C ALA A 28 -21.21 1.46 16.47
N ARG A 29 -21.29 2.29 17.52
CA ARG A 29 -21.60 3.72 17.37
C ARG A 29 -20.33 4.59 17.52
N LYS A 30 -19.28 4.26 16.76
CA LYS A 30 -18.17 5.19 16.46
C LYS A 30 -17.81 5.29 14.94
N PRO A 31 -18.75 5.20 13.98
CA PRO A 31 -18.39 5.23 12.55
C PRO A 31 -17.95 6.62 12.09
N ALA A 32 -18.63 7.69 12.52
CA ALA A 32 -18.42 9.03 11.98
C ALA A 32 -16.99 9.56 12.18
N LEU A 33 -16.40 9.39 13.37
CA LEU A 33 -15.06 9.90 13.67
C LEU A 33 -13.94 9.15 12.93
N ARG A 34 -14.07 7.82 12.76
CA ARG A 34 -13.08 7.04 11.99
C ARG A 34 -13.15 7.37 10.51
N LEU A 35 -14.36 7.52 9.98
CA LEU A 35 -14.60 7.95 8.59
C LEU A 35 -14.05 9.35 8.33
N LEU A 36 -14.25 10.31 9.25
CA LEU A 36 -13.72 11.66 9.12
C LEU A 36 -12.18 11.68 9.05
N LYS A 37 -11.50 10.90 9.89
CA LYS A 37 -10.03 10.78 9.85
C LYS A 37 -9.53 10.19 8.53
N SER A 38 -10.20 9.15 8.01
CA SER A 38 -9.85 8.59 6.71
C SER A 38 -10.13 9.56 5.56
N MET A 39 -11.21 10.34 5.59
CA MET A 39 -11.51 11.35 4.57
C MET A 39 -10.44 12.44 4.53
N GLY A 40 -9.96 12.90 5.69
CA GLY A 40 -8.86 13.85 5.78
C GLY A 40 -7.57 13.31 5.17
N LEU A 41 -7.22 12.05 5.45
CA LEU A 41 -6.04 11.40 4.87
C LEU A 41 -6.18 11.21 3.35
N VAL A 42 -7.36 10.84 2.85
CA VAL A 42 -7.64 10.75 1.41
C VAL A 42 -7.48 12.13 0.75
N ALA A 43 -8.03 13.19 1.35
CA ALA A 43 -7.91 14.54 0.81
C ALA A 43 -6.44 14.99 0.72
N VAL A 44 -5.64 14.79 1.78
CA VAL A 44 -4.20 15.11 1.77
C VAL A 44 -3.46 14.28 0.71
N SER A 45 -3.76 12.99 0.60
CA SER A 45 -3.15 12.13 -0.44
C SER A 45 -3.47 12.60 -1.85
N THR A 46 -4.72 13.00 -2.12
CA THR A 46 -5.13 13.52 -3.44
C THR A 46 -4.47 14.86 -3.74
N LEU A 47 -4.34 15.75 -2.76
CA LEU A 47 -3.66 17.03 -2.95
C LEU A 47 -2.17 16.85 -3.22
N LEU A 48 -1.48 16.02 -2.43
CA LEU A 48 -0.05 15.78 -2.60
C LEU A 48 0.27 14.94 -3.86
N GLY A 49 -0.53 13.91 -4.14
CA GLY A 49 -0.31 13.04 -5.30
C GLY A 49 -0.82 13.63 -6.60
N GLY A 50 -1.92 14.39 -6.59
CA GLY A 50 -2.58 14.90 -7.80
C GLY A 50 -2.36 16.40 -8.03
N ALA A 51 -2.83 17.24 -7.10
CA ALA A 51 -2.79 18.69 -7.31
C ALA A 51 -1.37 19.24 -7.34
N LEU A 52 -0.50 18.81 -6.42
CA LEU A 52 0.89 19.24 -6.33
C LEU A 52 1.72 18.78 -7.54
N THR A 53 1.36 17.66 -8.15
CA THR A 53 2.04 17.14 -9.34
C THR A 53 1.54 17.79 -10.63
N GLY A 54 0.58 18.72 -10.55
CA GLY A 54 -0.06 19.38 -11.70
C GLY A 54 -1.04 18.48 -12.46
N PHE A 55 -1.26 17.26 -11.98
CA PHE A 55 -2.06 16.24 -12.65
C PHE A 55 -3.57 16.55 -12.67
N THR A 56 -4.04 17.41 -11.76
CA THR A 56 -5.45 17.84 -11.70
C THR A 56 -5.68 19.25 -12.27
N ALA A 57 -4.70 19.82 -12.98
CA ALA A 57 -4.89 21.08 -13.70
C ALA A 57 -5.78 20.88 -14.95
N PRO A 58 -6.12 21.93 -15.73
CA PRO A 58 -6.83 21.79 -17.01
C PRO A 58 -5.92 21.39 -18.20
N ALA A 59 -4.60 21.61 -18.06
CA ALA A 59 -3.59 21.22 -19.06
C ALA A 59 -3.34 19.69 -19.29
N PRO A 60 -3.65 18.76 -18.36
CA PRO A 60 -3.49 17.31 -18.53
C PRO A 60 -4.48 16.65 -19.49
N ASP A 61 -5.51 17.35 -19.98
CA ASP A 61 -6.50 16.76 -20.90
C ASP A 61 -5.81 16.20 -22.16
N ALA A 62 -4.81 16.91 -22.69
CA ALA A 62 -3.99 16.44 -23.80
C ALA A 62 -3.10 15.22 -23.45
N ILE A 63 -2.71 15.06 -22.18
CA ILE A 63 -1.95 13.89 -21.71
C ILE A 63 -2.89 12.70 -21.59
N GLN A 64 -4.11 12.90 -21.09
CA GLN A 64 -5.13 11.87 -20.99
C GLN A 64 -5.64 11.40 -22.37
N GLU A 65 -5.80 12.31 -23.33
CA GLU A 65 -6.13 11.96 -24.71
C GLU A 65 -5.04 11.11 -25.36
N ARG A 66 -3.77 11.44 -25.10
CA ARG A 66 -2.63 10.70 -25.66
C ARG A 66 -2.34 9.40 -24.90
N TRP A 67 -2.57 9.39 -23.59
CA TRP A 67 -2.26 8.28 -22.68
C TRP A 67 -3.40 8.08 -21.67
N PRO A 68 -4.49 7.39 -22.06
CA PRO A 68 -5.66 7.21 -21.19
C PRO A 68 -5.38 6.48 -19.87
N GLY A 69 -4.24 5.77 -19.79
CA GLY A 69 -3.79 5.08 -18.57
C GLY A 69 -3.00 5.96 -17.59
N ALA A 70 -2.58 7.16 -18.00
CA ALA A 70 -1.81 8.07 -17.16
C ALA A 70 -2.76 8.90 -16.29
N ALA A 71 -3.46 8.26 -15.35
CA ALA A 71 -4.54 8.84 -14.54
C ALA A 71 -4.14 9.22 -13.10
N HIS A 72 -2.87 9.02 -12.73
CA HIS A 72 -2.43 9.17 -11.34
C HIS A 72 -1.08 9.88 -11.27
N GLY A 73 -0.96 10.78 -10.29
CA GLY A 73 0.32 11.32 -9.84
C GLY A 73 0.69 10.78 -8.46
N GLY A 74 1.96 10.91 -8.10
CA GLY A 74 2.48 10.48 -6.80
C GLY A 74 3.50 11.46 -6.26
N MET A 75 3.53 11.60 -4.93
CA MET A 75 4.57 12.34 -4.22
C MET A 75 5.52 11.36 -3.55
N VAL A 76 6.82 11.62 -3.65
CA VAL A 76 7.85 10.93 -2.88
C VAL A 76 8.52 11.94 -1.95
N LEU A 77 8.49 11.67 -0.64
CA LEU A 77 9.22 12.43 0.37
C LEU A 77 10.33 11.55 0.94
N ALA A 78 11.57 12.02 0.86
CA ALA A 78 12.71 11.41 1.50
C ALA A 78 13.23 12.35 2.59
N ILE A 79 13.35 11.83 3.81
CA ILE A 79 13.92 12.55 4.95
C ILE A 79 15.27 11.92 5.25
N ASP A 80 16.31 12.72 5.22
CA ASP A 80 17.63 12.31 5.68
C ASP A 80 17.66 12.35 7.21
N LEU A 81 17.67 11.17 7.83
CA LEU A 81 17.62 11.04 9.28
C LEU A 81 18.87 11.61 9.96
N GLU A 82 20.03 11.55 9.30
CA GLU A 82 21.30 12.01 9.88
C GLU A 82 21.33 13.54 10.06
N GLN A 83 20.52 14.27 9.28
CA GLN A 83 20.36 15.73 9.41
C GLN A 83 19.38 16.13 10.52
N VAL A 84 18.52 15.20 10.97
CA VAL A 84 17.49 15.48 11.99
C VAL A 84 17.94 14.97 13.36
N VAL A 85 18.50 13.77 13.41
CA VAL A 85 19.00 13.15 14.64
C VAL A 85 20.30 12.39 14.40
N GLY A 86 21.21 12.45 15.36
CA GLY A 86 22.53 11.84 15.22
C GLY A 86 22.52 10.31 15.30
N GLY A 87 23.34 9.68 14.47
CA GLY A 87 23.70 8.26 14.56
C GLY A 87 22.51 7.30 14.42
N ASN A 88 22.52 6.22 15.20
CA ASN A 88 21.50 5.18 15.12
C ASN A 88 20.28 5.43 16.05
N LEU A 89 20.17 6.62 16.65
CA LEU A 89 19.17 6.90 17.69
C LEU A 89 17.74 6.61 17.22
N PHE A 90 17.35 7.17 16.06
CA PHE A 90 16.01 6.96 15.52
C PHE A 90 15.70 5.49 15.27
N ARG A 91 16.67 4.74 14.74
CA ARG A 91 16.52 3.32 14.43
C ARG A 91 16.37 2.50 15.71
N THR A 92 17.20 2.75 16.72
CA THR A 92 17.09 2.12 18.04
C THR A 92 15.73 2.38 18.68
N GLU A 93 15.21 3.60 18.55
CA GLU A 93 13.90 3.98 19.08
C GLU A 93 12.75 3.32 18.30
N ALA A 94 12.81 3.28 16.97
CA ALA A 94 11.84 2.58 16.14
C ALA A 94 11.79 1.08 16.45
N ASP A 95 12.96 0.45 16.65
CA ASP A 95 13.08 -0.95 17.02
C ASP A 95 12.50 -1.23 18.41
N ARG A 96 12.79 -0.37 19.39
CA ARG A 96 12.21 -0.44 20.73
C ARG A 96 10.69 -0.31 20.66
N TYR A 97 10.19 0.71 19.97
CA TYR A 97 8.76 0.94 19.81
C TYR A 97 8.05 -0.25 19.16
N SER A 98 8.63 -0.83 18.10
CA SER A 98 8.06 -2.01 17.44
C SER A 98 8.01 -3.23 18.35
N ARG A 99 9.05 -3.46 19.17
CA ARG A 99 9.07 -4.56 20.15
C ARG A 99 8.04 -4.33 21.24
N ASP A 100 7.98 -3.14 21.80
CA ASP A 100 7.06 -2.79 22.88
C ASP A 100 5.61 -2.86 22.42
N PHE A 101 5.31 -2.43 21.19
CA PHE A 101 3.97 -2.55 20.61
C PHE A 101 3.54 -4.02 20.52
N ARG A 102 4.43 -4.90 20.04
CA ARG A 102 4.14 -6.33 19.95
C ARG A 102 3.97 -6.98 21.33
N ALA A 103 4.77 -6.57 22.31
CA ALA A 103 4.76 -7.16 23.65
C ALA A 103 3.53 -6.73 24.48
N ASN A 104 3.06 -5.50 24.30
CA ASN A 104 2.07 -4.91 25.21
C ASN A 104 0.64 -4.86 24.65
N TYR A 105 0.44 -5.13 23.36
CA TYR A 105 -0.88 -5.04 22.74
C TYR A 105 -1.44 -6.42 22.38
N ALA A 106 -2.72 -6.61 22.71
CA ALA A 106 -3.45 -7.79 22.29
C ALA A 106 -3.61 -7.81 20.75
N PRO A 107 -3.41 -8.96 20.10
CA PRO A 107 -3.70 -9.10 18.68
C PRO A 107 -5.15 -8.80 18.36
N ILE A 108 -5.41 -8.31 17.15
CA ILE A 108 -6.79 -8.17 16.66
C ILE A 108 -7.39 -9.58 16.53
N PRO A 109 -8.66 -9.82 16.89
CA PRO A 109 -9.30 -11.12 16.71
C PRO A 109 -9.11 -11.64 15.27
N GLY A 110 -8.64 -12.88 15.14
CA GLY A 110 -8.29 -13.49 13.85
C GLY A 110 -6.85 -13.25 13.38
N THR A 111 -6.03 -12.51 14.15
CA THR A 111 -4.59 -12.36 13.91
C THR A 111 -3.76 -13.03 15.01
N GLY A 112 -2.59 -13.55 14.65
CA GLY A 112 -1.71 -14.26 15.58
C GLY A 112 -0.82 -13.36 16.44
N ALA A 113 -0.61 -12.10 16.06
CA ALA A 113 0.17 -11.14 16.84
C ALA A 113 -0.23 -9.69 16.53
N ALA A 114 0.05 -8.77 17.45
CA ALA A 114 -0.07 -7.32 17.23
C ALA A 114 1.15 -6.80 16.43
N TRP A 115 1.05 -6.86 15.11
CA TRP A 115 2.09 -6.39 14.20
C TRP A 115 1.89 -4.94 13.78
N LEU A 116 3.00 -4.19 13.67
CA LEU A 116 3.01 -2.92 12.98
C LEU A 116 2.99 -3.13 11.45
N PRO A 117 2.48 -2.15 10.67
CA PRO A 117 2.55 -2.19 9.21
C PRO A 117 3.97 -2.46 8.70
N GLY A 118 4.11 -3.33 7.70
CA GLY A 118 5.39 -3.75 7.13
C GLY A 118 5.90 -5.11 7.63
N ALA A 119 5.54 -5.53 8.87
CA ALA A 119 6.04 -6.80 9.42
C ALA A 119 5.42 -8.03 8.73
N THR A 120 4.16 -7.94 8.30
CA THR A 120 3.50 -9.05 7.57
C THR A 120 4.07 -9.18 6.16
N GLU A 121 4.33 -8.04 5.51
CA GLU A 121 4.95 -7.95 4.20
C GLU A 121 6.37 -8.52 4.22
N ASP A 122 7.16 -8.23 5.25
CA ASP A 122 8.51 -8.78 5.41
C ASP A 122 8.49 -10.31 5.56
N GLN A 123 7.59 -10.86 6.37
CA GLN A 123 7.40 -12.31 6.50
C GLN A 123 7.01 -12.96 5.17
N ARG A 124 6.06 -12.37 4.45
CA ARG A 124 5.64 -12.85 3.12
C ARG A 124 6.78 -12.75 2.11
N MET A 125 7.56 -11.68 2.14
CA MET A 125 8.71 -11.49 1.26
C MET A 125 9.80 -12.54 1.54
N ALA A 126 10.09 -12.82 2.80
CA ALA A 126 11.01 -13.89 3.19
C ALA A 126 10.49 -15.28 2.78
N GLN A 127 9.18 -15.51 2.84
CA GLN A 127 8.55 -16.72 2.31
C GLN A 127 8.72 -16.81 0.79
N TYR A 128 8.34 -15.78 0.04
CA TYR A 128 8.42 -15.78 -1.42
C TYR A 128 9.85 -15.88 -1.96
N ARG A 129 10.84 -15.35 -1.25
CA ARG A 129 12.26 -15.56 -1.59
C ARG A 129 12.69 -17.01 -1.50
N ARG A 130 12.07 -17.81 -0.62
CA ARG A 130 12.38 -19.23 -0.43
C ARG A 130 11.52 -20.16 -1.28
N GLU A 131 10.24 -19.86 -1.37
CA GLU A 131 9.22 -20.75 -1.95
C GLU A 131 8.77 -20.31 -3.35
N GLY A 132 9.19 -19.14 -3.80
CA GLY A 132 8.65 -18.49 -5.00
C GLY A 132 7.32 -17.76 -4.73
N ILE A 133 6.92 -16.93 -5.68
CA ILE A 133 5.64 -16.21 -5.64
C ILE A 133 4.56 -17.16 -6.18
N ARG A 134 3.50 -17.36 -5.40
CA ARG A 134 2.35 -18.16 -5.83
C ARG A 134 1.48 -17.34 -6.77
N PHE A 135 1.35 -17.78 -8.01
CA PHE A 135 0.39 -17.24 -8.99
C PHE A 135 -0.88 -18.09 -8.99
N GLY A 136 -2.03 -17.45 -8.93
CA GLY A 136 -3.32 -18.11 -9.13
C GLY A 136 -3.53 -18.46 -10.60
N GLU A 137 -4.62 -19.19 -10.86
CA GLU A 137 -4.96 -19.63 -12.22
C GLU A 137 -5.13 -18.45 -13.19
N GLY A 138 -5.76 -17.37 -12.73
CA GLY A 138 -5.95 -16.15 -13.54
C GLY A 138 -4.63 -15.50 -13.94
N GLU A 139 -3.70 -15.35 -13.01
CA GLU A 139 -2.39 -14.78 -13.29
C GLU A 139 -1.54 -15.69 -14.18
N GLN A 140 -1.62 -17.01 -14.00
CA GLN A 140 -0.92 -17.97 -14.87
C GLN A 140 -1.48 -17.94 -16.30
N ASN A 141 -2.81 -17.85 -16.46
CA ASN A 141 -3.46 -17.71 -17.76
C ASN A 141 -3.02 -16.41 -18.45
N ALA A 142 -2.98 -15.29 -17.71
CA ALA A 142 -2.51 -14.02 -18.24
C ALA A 142 -1.02 -14.10 -18.67
N ALA A 143 -0.18 -14.74 -17.88
CA ALA A 143 1.23 -14.94 -18.22
C ALA A 143 1.40 -15.80 -19.49
N ARG A 144 0.64 -16.90 -19.64
CA ARG A 144 0.62 -17.71 -20.87
C ARG A 144 0.17 -16.92 -22.09
N ALA A 145 -0.89 -16.12 -21.98
CA ALA A 145 -1.34 -15.26 -23.06
C ALA A 145 -0.26 -14.24 -23.48
N LEU A 146 0.47 -13.68 -22.52
CA LEU A 146 1.61 -12.79 -22.81
C LEU A 146 2.76 -13.54 -23.49
N HIS A 147 3.06 -14.77 -23.07
CA HIS A 147 4.06 -15.62 -23.73
C HIS A 147 3.70 -15.87 -25.19
N GLU A 148 2.45 -16.27 -25.47
CA GLU A 148 1.97 -16.51 -26.85
C GLU A 148 2.04 -15.24 -27.71
N HIS A 149 1.72 -14.08 -27.13
CA HIS A 149 1.70 -12.82 -27.87
C HIS A 149 3.09 -12.25 -28.15
N PHE A 150 4.00 -12.33 -27.17
CA PHE A 150 5.31 -11.67 -27.23
C PHE A 150 6.49 -12.63 -27.44
N GLY A 151 6.28 -13.95 -27.38
CA GLY A 151 7.32 -14.97 -27.53
C GLY A 151 8.33 -15.01 -26.37
N VAL A 152 8.05 -14.33 -25.25
CA VAL A 152 8.94 -14.30 -24.09
C VAL A 152 8.72 -15.55 -23.25
N PRO A 153 9.76 -16.39 -23.01
CA PRO A 153 9.59 -17.65 -22.28
C PRO A 153 9.13 -17.41 -20.84
N LEU A 154 8.25 -18.30 -20.36
CA LEU A 154 7.83 -18.28 -18.96
C LEU A 154 8.96 -18.79 -18.05
N PRO A 155 9.06 -18.28 -16.81
CA PRO A 155 10.06 -18.74 -15.85
C PRO A 155 9.72 -20.11 -15.23
N TRP A 156 8.67 -20.77 -15.72
CA TRP A 156 8.27 -22.12 -15.40
C TRP A 156 7.92 -22.85 -16.71
N ASN A 157 7.95 -24.19 -16.67
CA ASN A 157 7.60 -25.03 -17.81
C ASN A 157 6.09 -25.04 -18.09
#